data_AF-A0ABD0RSN5-F1
#
_entry.id   AF-A0ABD0RSN5-F1
#
_cell.length_a   1.000
_cell.length_b   1.000
_cell.length_c   1.000
_cell.angle_alpha   90.00
_cell.angle_beta   90.00
_cell.angle_gamma   90.00
#
_symmetry.space_group_name_H-M   'P 1'
#
loop_
_entity.id
_entity.type
_entity.pdbx_description
1 polymer ?
#
loop_
_entity_poly.entity_id
_entity_poly.type
_entity_poly.pdbx_seq_one_letter_code
_entity_poly.pdbx_strand_id
1 'polypeptide(L)'
;LNLSDSEPSRLNLHPLSVCQSCVHIVDSDQWVELEPISTPAGRFECSRTRMRWVCAGDVTLQYRAVDGRFLRAELERLRCERIGPVIDVTVISGKLEEAHLPHYACLAESDPSLRNDVRLLSKSNEGISLQSVELTRYHAKIIQPSFSLITLIISWFIKWEEHCDLLLYMLCKDPLFLHIYFFPAHDTCSKEKVKQDEKSSLLIRHPRPDRPFRLKTPHLLEVPGAFVHPVEGISFRTDIDPNFFKVRKQEHGDVQLNLIREEDKKSVWKATIWKDEIGQLNP
;
A
#
# COMPACT_ATOMS: atom_id res chain seq x y z
N LEU A 1 -13.89 -28.83 -40.05
CA LEU A 1 -14.34 -28.70 -38.65
C LEU A 1 -13.23 -29.25 -37.77
N ASN A 2 -12.21 -28.43 -37.51
CA ASN A 2 -11.14 -28.74 -36.55
C ASN A 2 -11.19 -27.60 -35.53
N LEU A 3 -11.63 -27.93 -34.32
CA LEU A 3 -11.60 -27.04 -33.17
C LEU A 3 -10.13 -26.90 -32.76
N SER A 4 -9.62 -25.69 -32.87
CA SER A 4 -8.30 -25.30 -32.40
C SER A 4 -8.29 -25.32 -30.87
N ASP A 5 -7.43 -26.16 -30.30
CA ASP A 5 -7.02 -26.11 -28.91
C ASP A 5 -6.34 -24.76 -28.64
N SER A 6 -7.07 -23.85 -27.98
CA SER A 6 -6.50 -22.63 -27.44
C SER A 6 -5.74 -22.97 -26.16
N GLU A 7 -4.42 -22.85 -26.19
CA GLU A 7 -3.55 -22.94 -25.02
C GLU A 7 -4.05 -22.01 -23.90
N PRO A 8 -4.05 -22.44 -22.63
CA PRO A 8 -4.36 -21.56 -21.52
C PRO A 8 -3.23 -20.53 -21.39
N SER A 9 -3.62 -19.26 -21.51
CA SER A 9 -2.79 -18.09 -21.27
C SER A 9 -1.99 -18.26 -19.98
N ARG A 10 -0.66 -18.38 -20.13
CA ARG A 10 0.28 -18.38 -19.01
C ARG A 10 0.05 -17.12 -18.18
N LEU A 11 -0.57 -17.31 -17.02
CA LEU A 11 -0.69 -16.30 -15.98
C LEU A 11 0.72 -15.78 -15.67
N ASN A 12 0.95 -14.49 -15.88
CA ASN A 12 2.13 -13.80 -15.38
C ASN A 12 2.01 -13.71 -13.84
N LEU A 13 2.22 -14.84 -13.18
CA LEU A 13 2.48 -14.92 -11.76
C LEU A 13 3.82 -14.24 -11.53
N HIS A 14 3.82 -12.92 -11.33
CA HIS A 14 4.91 -12.33 -10.57
C HIS A 14 4.68 -12.77 -9.11
N PRO A 15 5.53 -13.65 -8.55
CA PRO A 15 5.40 -14.02 -7.16
C PRO A 15 5.55 -12.73 -6.34
N LEU A 16 4.60 -12.51 -5.44
CA LEU A 16 4.72 -11.48 -4.43
C LEU A 16 6.11 -11.61 -3.80
N SER A 17 6.88 -10.53 -3.75
CA SER A 17 8.02 -10.48 -2.85
C SER A 17 7.45 -10.56 -1.43
N VAL A 18 7.37 -11.78 -0.90
CA VAL A 18 6.84 -12.06 0.43
C VAL A 18 7.76 -11.37 1.43
N CYS A 19 7.21 -10.56 2.32
CA CYS A 19 7.99 -10.06 3.44
C CYS A 19 8.46 -11.27 4.26
N GLN A 20 9.77 -11.47 4.36
CA GLN A 20 10.35 -12.63 5.04
C GLN A 20 9.94 -12.67 6.51
N SER A 21 9.78 -11.50 7.16
CA SER A 21 9.28 -11.41 8.54
C SER A 21 7.86 -11.99 8.66
N CYS A 22 7.01 -11.75 7.67
CA CYS A 22 5.61 -12.18 7.68
C CYS A 22 5.39 -13.65 7.31
N VAL A 23 6.41 -14.38 6.86
CA VAL A 23 6.28 -15.74 6.28
C VAL A 23 5.66 -16.78 7.22
N HIS A 24 5.70 -16.56 8.53
CA HIS A 24 5.13 -17.45 9.54
C HIS A 24 3.67 -17.16 9.88
N ILE A 25 3.12 -16.04 9.41
CA ILE A 25 1.72 -15.67 9.65
C ILE A 25 0.86 -16.35 8.60
N VAL A 26 -0.13 -17.14 9.02
CA VAL A 26 -1.03 -17.84 8.10
C VAL A 26 -1.66 -16.82 7.15
N ASP A 27 -1.49 -17.07 5.85
CA ASP A 27 -2.23 -16.39 4.79
C ASP A 27 -3.36 -17.34 4.37
N SER A 28 -4.53 -16.78 4.04
CA SER A 28 -5.69 -17.56 3.65
C SER A 28 -5.51 -18.14 2.23
N ASP A 29 -6.18 -19.27 1.96
CA ASP A 29 -6.03 -20.23 0.84
C ASP A 29 -5.98 -19.67 -0.60
N GLN A 30 -6.08 -20.52 -1.62
CA GLN A 30 -6.02 -20.13 -3.05
C GLN A 30 -7.11 -19.12 -3.45
N TRP A 31 -6.71 -18.05 -4.15
CA TRP A 31 -7.59 -16.96 -4.61
C TRP A 31 -7.55 -16.79 -6.14
N VAL A 32 -8.69 -16.46 -6.74
CA VAL A 32 -8.82 -16.16 -8.18
C VAL A 32 -8.90 -14.65 -8.42
N GLU A 33 -8.08 -14.12 -9.32
CA GLU A 33 -7.93 -12.68 -9.59
C GLU A 33 -8.95 -12.15 -10.63
N LEU A 34 -9.73 -11.12 -10.30
CA LEU A 34 -10.87 -10.62 -11.10
C LEU A 34 -11.10 -9.08 -11.04
N GLU A 35 -11.82 -8.49 -12.01
CA GLU A 35 -12.24 -7.07 -12.10
C GLU A 35 -13.73 -6.91 -12.48
N PRO A 36 -14.46 -5.87 -11.98
CA PRO A 36 -15.81 -5.95 -11.35
C PRO A 36 -16.79 -6.99 -11.91
N ILE A 37 -17.33 -7.85 -11.03
CA ILE A 37 -17.78 -9.19 -11.45
C ILE A 37 -19.08 -9.66 -10.78
N SER A 38 -19.86 -10.41 -11.56
CA SER A 38 -20.80 -11.40 -11.07
C SER A 38 -20.06 -12.73 -10.87
N THR A 39 -19.83 -13.11 -9.61
CA THR A 39 -19.06 -14.32 -9.25
C THR A 39 -20.00 -15.44 -8.81
N PRO A 40 -19.78 -16.70 -9.23
CA PRO A 40 -20.48 -17.84 -8.64
C PRO A 40 -19.98 -18.13 -7.23
N ALA A 41 -20.50 -19.19 -6.59
CA ALA A 41 -19.96 -19.67 -5.32
C ALA A 41 -18.44 -19.93 -5.41
N GLY A 42 -17.67 -19.44 -4.43
CA GLY A 42 -16.22 -19.60 -4.44
C GLY A 42 -15.46 -18.58 -3.61
N ARG A 43 -14.16 -18.48 -3.90
CA ARG A 43 -13.18 -17.59 -3.28
C ARG A 43 -12.49 -16.74 -4.34
N PHE A 44 -12.51 -15.43 -4.17
CA PHE A 44 -12.04 -14.49 -5.19
C PHE A 44 -11.23 -13.37 -4.57
N GLU A 45 -10.29 -12.82 -5.33
CA GLU A 45 -9.46 -11.67 -4.99
C GLU A 45 -9.53 -10.65 -6.12
N CYS A 46 -9.63 -9.37 -5.78
CA CYS A 46 -9.47 -8.33 -6.77
C CYS A 46 -7.99 -8.08 -7.07
N SER A 47 -7.64 -8.04 -8.36
CA SER A 47 -6.32 -7.61 -8.83
C SER A 47 -5.89 -6.24 -8.32
N ARG A 48 -6.81 -5.28 -8.42
CA ARG A 48 -6.57 -3.85 -8.16
C ARG A 48 -6.55 -3.54 -6.66
N THR A 49 -7.62 -3.88 -5.96
CA THR A 49 -7.78 -3.51 -4.54
C THR A 49 -7.23 -4.57 -3.60
N ARG A 50 -6.91 -5.78 -4.08
CA ARG A 50 -6.51 -6.94 -3.26
C ARG A 50 -7.57 -7.36 -2.25
N MET A 51 -8.78 -6.80 -2.30
CA MET A 51 -9.91 -7.27 -1.49
C MET A 51 -10.25 -8.69 -1.89
N ARG A 52 -10.47 -9.56 -0.89
CA ARG A 52 -10.92 -10.93 -1.13
C ARG A 52 -12.33 -11.14 -0.59
N TRP A 53 -13.07 -12.05 -1.19
CA TRP A 53 -14.42 -12.42 -0.73
C TRP A 53 -14.72 -13.89 -0.93
N VAL A 54 -15.64 -14.38 -0.10
CA VAL A 54 -16.16 -15.75 -0.14
C VAL A 54 -17.67 -15.68 -0.23
N CYS A 55 -18.27 -16.43 -1.15
CA CYS A 55 -19.71 -16.53 -1.32
C CYS A 55 -20.15 -17.98 -1.55
N ALA A 56 -21.33 -18.33 -1.04
CA ALA A 56 -21.93 -19.65 -1.19
C ALA A 56 -22.84 -19.78 -2.43
N GLY A 57 -23.12 -18.67 -3.11
CA GLY A 57 -23.92 -18.61 -4.32
C GLY A 57 -23.51 -17.42 -5.18
N ASP A 58 -24.30 -17.16 -6.23
CA ASP A 58 -24.03 -16.08 -7.16
C ASP A 58 -24.13 -14.72 -6.46
N VAL A 59 -23.08 -13.92 -6.59
CA VAL A 59 -22.98 -12.58 -6.03
C VAL A 59 -22.58 -11.62 -7.12
N THR A 60 -23.27 -10.49 -7.18
CA THR A 60 -22.86 -9.34 -7.99
C THR A 60 -22.49 -8.22 -7.03
N LEU A 61 -21.26 -7.72 -7.12
CA LEU A 61 -20.84 -6.57 -6.35
C LEU A 61 -20.07 -5.57 -7.22
N GLN A 62 -20.17 -4.31 -6.84
CA GLN A 62 -19.28 -3.25 -7.27
C GLN A 62 -18.36 -2.90 -6.13
N TYR A 63 -17.10 -2.62 -6.44
CA TYR A 63 -16.16 -2.14 -5.46
C TYR A 63 -15.10 -1.24 -6.09
N ARG A 64 -14.54 -0.34 -5.31
CA ARG A 64 -13.42 0.52 -5.71
C ARG A 64 -12.64 1.00 -4.49
N ALA A 65 -11.33 1.17 -4.65
CA ALA A 65 -10.56 1.96 -3.71
C ALA A 65 -10.88 3.44 -3.94
N VAL A 66 -11.06 4.19 -2.85
CA VAL A 66 -11.34 5.63 -2.89
C VAL A 66 -10.36 6.39 -2.02
N ASP A 67 -10.21 7.67 -2.31
CA ASP A 67 -9.42 8.58 -1.49
C ASP A 67 -10.05 8.73 -0.10
N GLY A 68 -9.31 8.39 0.95
CA GLY A 68 -9.81 8.40 2.33
C GLY A 68 -9.77 9.75 3.03
N ARG A 69 -9.34 10.85 2.39
CA ARG A 69 -9.22 12.17 3.05
C ARG A 69 -10.54 12.67 3.64
N PHE A 70 -11.69 12.25 3.12
CA PHE A 70 -13.01 12.62 3.66
C PHE A 70 -13.29 12.05 5.06
N LEU A 71 -12.48 11.10 5.55
CA LEU A 71 -12.59 10.54 6.91
C LEU A 71 -11.73 11.28 7.94
N ARG A 72 -10.92 12.28 7.53
CA ARG A 72 -9.91 12.90 8.41
C ARG A 72 -10.50 13.42 9.71
N ALA A 73 -11.57 14.21 9.64
CA ALA A 73 -12.19 14.80 10.82
C ALA A 73 -12.70 13.72 11.79
N GLU A 74 -13.28 12.65 11.26
CA GLU A 74 -13.75 11.53 12.09
C GLU A 74 -12.60 10.71 12.67
N LEU A 75 -11.51 10.51 11.93
CA LEU A 75 -10.31 9.83 12.42
C LEU A 75 -9.62 10.63 13.53
N GLU A 76 -9.51 11.95 13.38
CA GLU A 76 -9.01 12.86 14.41
C GLU A 76 -9.88 12.79 15.68
N ARG A 77 -11.22 12.83 15.53
CA ARG A 77 -12.17 12.68 16.64
C ARG A 77 -12.04 11.33 17.34
N LEU A 78 -11.90 10.26 16.55
CA LEU A 78 -11.73 8.89 17.05
C LEU A 78 -10.31 8.61 17.56
N ARG A 79 -9.37 9.55 17.36
CA ARG A 79 -7.97 9.39 17.74
C ARG A 79 -7.37 8.12 17.13
N CYS A 80 -7.61 7.95 15.83
CA CYS A 80 -7.20 6.77 15.08
C CYS A 80 -6.54 7.16 13.75
N GLU A 81 -5.79 6.23 13.18
CA GLU A 81 -5.14 6.34 11.87
C GLU A 81 -5.59 5.19 10.98
N ARG A 82 -5.59 5.39 9.67
CA ARG A 82 -5.87 4.31 8.72
C ARG A 82 -4.63 3.46 8.52
N ILE A 83 -4.84 2.15 8.48
CA ILE A 83 -3.80 1.14 8.17
C ILE A 83 -4.18 0.29 6.95
N GLY A 84 -5.12 0.78 6.13
CA GLY A 84 -5.56 0.13 4.91
C GLY A 84 -6.23 1.12 3.97
N PRO A 85 -6.53 0.70 2.72
CA PRO A 85 -7.25 1.53 1.78
C PRO A 85 -8.69 1.76 2.28
N VAL A 86 -9.32 2.82 1.77
CA VAL A 86 -10.78 2.94 1.88
C VAL A 86 -11.37 2.23 0.68
N ILE A 87 -12.23 1.25 0.93
CA ILE A 87 -12.90 0.50 -0.11
C ILE A 87 -14.39 0.82 -0.03
N ASP A 88 -14.92 1.33 -1.13
CA ASP A 88 -16.35 1.50 -1.36
C ASP A 88 -16.85 0.20 -1.98
N VAL A 89 -17.76 -0.50 -1.31
CA VAL A 89 -18.31 -1.78 -1.75
C VAL A 89 -19.83 -1.70 -1.75
N THR A 90 -20.44 -2.08 -2.86
CA THR A 90 -21.88 -2.19 -3.04
C THR A 90 -22.21 -3.60 -3.51
N VAL A 91 -22.94 -4.36 -2.70
CA VAL A 91 -23.48 -5.66 -3.12
C VAL A 91 -24.79 -5.41 -3.86
N ILE A 92 -24.82 -5.71 -5.15
CA ILE A 92 -26.00 -5.53 -6.03
C ILE A 92 -26.97 -6.72 -5.85
N SER A 93 -26.44 -7.93 -5.77
CA SER A 93 -27.24 -9.15 -5.57
C SER A 93 -26.43 -10.23 -4.85
N GLY A 94 -27.13 -11.12 -4.13
CA GLY A 94 -26.53 -12.21 -3.38
C GLY A 94 -26.00 -11.80 -2.00
N LYS A 95 -25.20 -12.67 -1.38
CA LYS A 95 -24.63 -12.46 -0.04
C LYS A 95 -23.18 -12.94 0.02
N LEU A 96 -22.33 -12.14 0.67
CA LEU A 96 -20.97 -12.53 1.01
C LEU A 96 -20.96 -13.21 2.39
N GLU A 97 -20.29 -14.36 2.49
CA GLU A 97 -20.08 -15.06 3.75
C GLU A 97 -18.85 -14.50 4.48
N GLU A 98 -17.80 -14.16 3.72
CA GLU A 98 -16.60 -13.53 4.26
C GLU A 98 -16.09 -12.45 3.32
N ALA A 99 -15.41 -11.46 3.90
CA ALA A 99 -14.53 -10.58 3.16
C ALA A 99 -13.23 -10.36 3.90
N HIS A 100 -12.17 -10.19 3.12
CA HIS A 100 -10.82 -9.98 3.63
C HIS A 100 -10.32 -8.67 3.04
N LEU A 101 -10.19 -7.65 3.89
CA LEU A 101 -9.76 -6.32 3.48
C LEU A 101 -8.24 -6.20 3.62
N PRO A 102 -7.53 -5.70 2.60
CA PRO A 102 -6.09 -5.51 2.72
C PRO A 102 -5.74 -4.51 3.84
N HIS A 103 -4.60 -4.72 4.49
CA HIS A 103 -3.95 -3.74 5.35
C HIS A 103 -2.48 -3.59 4.98
N TYR A 104 -1.90 -2.47 5.41
CA TYR A 104 -0.50 -2.12 5.18
C TYR A 104 0.40 -2.59 6.31
N ALA A 105 -0.17 -2.88 7.49
CA ALA A 105 0.57 -3.25 8.69
C ALA A 105 1.40 -4.53 8.51
N CYS A 106 2.66 -4.48 8.95
CA CYS A 106 3.53 -5.64 9.11
C CYS A 106 3.31 -6.24 10.51
N LEU A 107 2.64 -7.38 10.58
CA LEU A 107 2.27 -8.00 11.85
C LEU A 107 3.40 -8.80 12.51
N ALA A 108 4.47 -9.12 11.78
CA ALA A 108 5.55 -9.95 12.28
C ALA A 108 6.53 -9.21 13.20
N GLU A 109 6.76 -7.93 12.90
CA GLU A 109 7.64 -7.05 13.67
C GLU A 109 6.87 -6.21 14.70
N SER A 110 5.56 -6.46 14.81
CA SER A 110 4.66 -5.73 15.68
C SER A 110 4.42 -6.45 16.99
N ASP A 111 4.11 -5.68 18.03
CA ASP A 111 3.63 -6.22 19.30
C ASP A 111 2.39 -7.11 19.08
N PRO A 112 2.30 -8.31 19.66
CA PRO A 112 1.12 -9.17 19.51
C PRO A 112 -0.20 -8.48 19.89
N SER A 113 -0.16 -7.52 20.82
CA SER A 113 -1.32 -6.71 21.22
C SER A 113 -1.85 -5.82 20.09
N LEU A 114 -1.02 -5.47 19.09
CA LEU A 114 -1.42 -4.68 17.93
C LEU A 114 -2.67 -5.27 17.24
N ARG A 115 -2.78 -6.60 17.22
CA ARG A 115 -3.91 -7.32 16.62
C ARG A 115 -5.25 -6.95 17.27
N ASN A 116 -5.24 -6.65 18.56
CA ASN A 116 -6.44 -6.27 19.32
C ASN A 116 -6.81 -4.80 19.12
N ASP A 117 -5.87 -3.97 18.67
CA ASP A 117 -6.07 -2.53 18.48
C ASP A 117 -6.59 -2.16 17.08
N VAL A 118 -6.48 -3.09 16.12
CA VAL A 118 -7.03 -2.90 14.78
C VAL A 118 -8.52 -3.12 14.78
N ARG A 119 -9.24 -2.16 14.19
CA ARG A 119 -10.70 -2.22 14.03
C ARG A 119 -11.09 -1.91 12.59
N LEU A 120 -12.17 -2.53 12.15
CA LEU A 120 -12.91 -2.10 10.97
C LEU A 120 -13.67 -0.83 11.32
N LEU A 121 -13.51 0.20 10.50
CA LEU A 121 -14.39 1.36 10.45
C LEU A 121 -15.30 1.22 9.24
N SER A 122 -16.61 1.32 9.45
CA SER A 122 -17.60 1.42 8.37
C SER A 122 -18.31 2.77 8.45
N LYS A 123 -18.47 3.45 7.32
CA LYS A 123 -19.20 4.72 7.20
C LYS A 123 -20.40 4.53 6.26
N SER A 124 -21.56 4.84 6.79
CA SER A 124 -22.87 4.70 6.15
C SER A 124 -23.69 5.98 6.34
N ASN A 125 -24.92 6.03 5.81
CA ASN A 125 -25.81 7.16 6.02
C ASN A 125 -26.25 7.30 7.48
N GLU A 126 -26.27 6.17 8.20
CA GLU A 126 -26.58 6.05 9.61
C GLU A 126 -25.41 6.48 10.52
N GLY A 127 -24.25 6.76 9.92
CA GLY A 127 -23.04 7.21 10.61
C GLY A 127 -21.91 6.18 10.55
N ILE A 128 -21.05 6.22 11.58
CA ILE A 128 -19.85 5.38 11.68
C ILE A 128 -20.07 4.25 12.68
N SER A 129 -19.71 3.03 12.29
CA SER A 129 -19.63 1.86 13.16
C SER A 129 -18.20 1.32 13.22
N LEU A 130 -17.86 0.72 14.36
CA LEU A 130 -16.57 0.07 14.59
C LEU A 130 -16.79 -1.40 14.92
N GLN A 131 -15.98 -2.28 14.31
CA GLN A 131 -16.06 -3.72 14.54
C GLN A 131 -14.65 -4.31 14.74
N SER A 132 -14.52 -5.31 15.61
CA SER A 132 -13.30 -6.12 15.70
C SER A 132 -13.12 -6.99 14.47
N VAL A 133 -11.87 -7.25 14.10
CA VAL A 133 -11.51 -8.06 12.93
C VAL A 133 -10.50 -9.13 13.30
N GLU A 134 -10.48 -10.20 12.51
CA GLU A 134 -9.42 -11.21 12.59
C GLU A 134 -8.32 -10.85 11.59
N LEU A 135 -7.10 -10.58 12.09
CA LEU A 135 -5.98 -10.26 11.23
C LEU A 135 -5.25 -11.50 10.73
N THR A 136 -5.07 -11.56 9.42
CA THR A 136 -4.15 -12.46 8.70
C THR A 136 -2.91 -11.68 8.28
N ARG A 137 -2.02 -12.29 7.50
CA ARG A 137 -0.76 -11.65 7.11
C ARG A 137 -0.91 -10.28 6.43
N TYR A 138 -1.85 -10.17 5.49
CA TYR A 138 -2.05 -8.98 4.67
C TYR A 138 -3.49 -8.48 4.67
N HIS A 139 -4.39 -9.18 5.36
CA HIS A 139 -5.81 -8.89 5.34
C HIS A 139 -6.46 -8.98 6.71
N ALA A 140 -7.53 -8.20 6.90
CA ALA A 140 -8.47 -8.34 8.00
C ALA A 140 -9.72 -9.06 7.51
N LYS A 141 -10.02 -10.20 8.12
CA LYS A 141 -11.19 -11.02 7.84
C LYS A 141 -12.41 -10.49 8.60
N ILE A 142 -13.53 -10.45 7.89
CA ILE A 142 -14.85 -10.04 8.37
C ILE A 142 -15.85 -11.14 7.97
N ILE A 143 -16.66 -11.58 8.93
CA ILE A 143 -17.72 -12.55 8.71
C ILE A 143 -19.03 -11.82 8.43
N GLN A 144 -19.74 -12.27 7.39
CA GLN A 144 -21.04 -11.75 6.95
C GLN A 144 -21.05 -10.21 6.89
N PRO A 145 -20.14 -9.63 6.09
CA PRO A 145 -19.94 -8.18 6.06
C PRO A 145 -21.20 -7.44 5.59
N SER A 146 -21.50 -6.33 6.26
CA SER A 146 -22.39 -5.29 5.75
C SER A 146 -21.55 -4.17 5.14
N PHE A 147 -21.68 -3.95 3.84
CA PHE A 147 -20.81 -3.03 3.10
C PHE A 147 -21.42 -1.65 2.86
N SER A 148 -20.54 -0.66 2.88
CA SER A 148 -20.74 0.68 2.34
C SER A 148 -19.34 1.24 2.06
N LEU A 149 -18.86 2.17 2.87
CA LEU A 149 -17.47 2.63 2.86
C LEU A 149 -16.72 2.06 4.06
N ILE A 150 -15.65 1.33 3.81
CA ILE A 150 -14.94 0.60 4.86
C ILE A 150 -13.43 0.82 4.80
N THR A 151 -12.79 0.83 5.96
CA THR A 151 -11.33 0.86 6.08
C THR A 151 -10.89 0.27 7.42
N LEU A 152 -9.61 -0.04 7.54
CA LEU A 152 -9.03 -0.53 8.79
C LEU A 152 -8.33 0.63 9.50
N ILE A 153 -8.60 0.74 10.80
CA ILE A 153 -8.05 1.78 11.65
C ILE A 153 -7.31 1.19 12.83
N ILE A 154 -6.36 1.96 13.36
CA ILE A 154 -5.66 1.67 14.60
C ILE A 154 -5.61 2.91 15.49
N SER A 155 -5.53 2.72 16.80
CA SER A 155 -5.33 3.80 17.76
C SER A 155 -4.12 4.66 17.40
N TRP A 156 -4.30 5.98 17.45
CA TRP A 156 -3.23 6.91 17.11
C TRP A 156 -2.07 6.92 18.15
N PHE A 157 -2.22 6.28 19.30
CA PHE A 157 -1.20 6.24 20.36
C PHE A 157 -0.18 5.13 20.16
N ILE A 158 -0.44 4.25 19.20
CA ILE A 158 0.37 3.07 18.92
C ILE A 158 1.29 3.40 17.74
N LYS A 159 2.53 2.92 17.82
CA LYS A 159 3.45 2.87 16.69
C LYS A 159 3.37 1.48 16.08
N TRP A 160 3.39 1.38 14.76
CA TRP A 160 3.41 0.12 14.03
C TRP A 160 4.33 0.22 12.83
N GLU A 161 4.63 -0.93 12.26
CA GLU A 161 5.44 -1.07 11.06
C GLU A 161 4.50 -1.32 9.87
N GLU A 162 4.74 -0.70 8.71
CA GLU A 162 3.98 -0.95 7.47
C GLU A 162 4.89 -1.39 6.33
N HIS A 163 4.37 -2.27 5.48
CA HIS A 163 4.97 -2.50 4.18
C HIS A 163 4.81 -1.25 3.32
N CYS A 164 5.87 -0.83 2.65
CA CYS A 164 5.85 0.33 1.77
C CYS A 164 6.22 -0.03 0.33
N ASP A 165 5.66 0.72 -0.60
CA ASP A 165 6.13 0.83 -1.99
C ASP A 165 7.00 2.08 -2.15
N LEU A 166 7.76 2.10 -3.25
CA LEU A 166 8.65 3.20 -3.63
C LEU A 166 8.35 3.61 -5.07
N LEU A 167 8.31 4.92 -5.33
CA LEU A 167 8.45 5.48 -6.67
C LEU A 167 9.58 6.49 -6.70
N LEU A 168 10.44 6.38 -7.70
CA LEU A 168 11.61 7.22 -7.86
C LEU A 168 11.54 7.91 -9.22
N TYR A 169 11.43 9.23 -9.22
CA TYR A 169 11.33 10.03 -10.43
C TYR A 169 12.55 10.93 -10.58
N MET A 170 12.99 11.10 -11.82
CA MET A 170 14.01 12.04 -12.22
C MET A 170 13.37 13.17 -13.03
N LEU A 171 13.56 14.40 -12.57
CA LEU A 171 13.05 15.61 -13.19
C LEU A 171 14.05 16.21 -14.18
N CYS A 172 15.33 16.19 -13.82
CA CYS A 172 16.42 16.71 -14.64
C CYS A 172 17.70 15.94 -14.31
N LYS A 173 18.62 15.84 -15.29
CA LYS A 173 19.93 15.19 -15.14
C LYS A 173 21.03 16.14 -14.70
N ASP A 174 20.94 17.42 -15.06
CA ASP A 174 22.00 18.41 -14.83
C ASP A 174 21.42 19.79 -14.43
N PRO A 175 21.50 20.17 -13.14
CA PRO A 175 21.89 19.30 -12.03
C PRO A 175 20.85 18.18 -11.82
N LEU A 176 21.26 17.06 -11.25
CA LEU A 176 20.37 15.93 -11.01
C LEU A 176 19.31 16.31 -9.99
N PHE A 177 18.03 16.20 -10.38
CA PHE A 177 16.87 16.38 -9.52
C PHE A 177 16.06 15.09 -9.45
N LEU A 178 15.90 14.54 -8.25
CA LEU A 178 15.10 13.36 -7.97
C LEU A 178 13.96 13.68 -7.01
N HIS A 179 12.81 13.07 -7.26
CA HIS A 179 11.73 12.97 -6.28
C HIS A 179 11.56 11.50 -5.86
N ILE A 180 11.59 11.25 -4.55
CA ILE A 180 11.56 9.91 -3.98
C ILE A 180 10.35 9.79 -3.07
N TYR A 181 9.36 9.00 -3.50
CA TYR A 181 8.09 8.79 -2.82
C TYR A 181 8.10 7.45 -2.11
N PHE A 182 7.69 7.46 -0.84
CA PHE A 182 7.36 6.25 -0.10
C PHE A 182 5.90 6.35 0.35
N PHE A 183 5.16 5.28 0.16
CA PHE A 183 3.76 5.19 0.55
C PHE A 183 3.43 3.73 0.90
N PRO A 184 2.32 3.47 1.58
CA PRO A 184 1.96 2.10 1.97
C PRO A 184 1.86 1.17 0.77
N ALA A 185 2.30 -0.08 0.94
CA ALA A 185 2.28 -1.09 -0.10
C ALA A 185 0.84 -1.33 -0.56
N HIS A 186 0.64 -1.43 -1.87
CA HIS A 186 -0.68 -1.63 -2.47
C HIS A 186 -1.67 -0.46 -2.27
N ASP A 187 -1.21 0.71 -1.83
CA ASP A 187 -2.02 1.95 -1.92
C ASP A 187 -2.09 2.44 -3.37
N THR A 188 -3.02 1.87 -4.13
CA THR A 188 -3.19 2.17 -5.55
C THR A 188 -3.61 3.61 -5.79
N CYS A 189 -4.45 4.19 -4.92
CA CYS A 189 -4.92 5.57 -5.07
C CYS A 189 -3.76 6.57 -4.96
N SER A 190 -2.91 6.42 -3.93
CA SER A 190 -1.71 7.26 -3.77
C SER A 190 -0.75 7.08 -4.94
N LYS A 191 -0.53 5.83 -5.38
CA LYS A 191 0.36 5.51 -6.51
C LYS A 191 -0.11 6.12 -7.83
N GLU A 192 -1.41 6.04 -8.13
CA GLU A 192 -2.01 6.64 -9.34
C GLU A 192 -1.91 8.17 -9.31
N LYS A 193 -2.16 8.79 -8.15
CA LYS A 193 -2.00 10.24 -7.98
C LYS A 193 -0.56 10.70 -8.23
N VAL A 194 0.43 10.05 -7.59
CA VAL A 194 1.85 10.38 -7.80
C VAL A 194 2.25 10.23 -9.28
N LYS A 195 1.82 9.16 -9.94
CA LYS A 195 2.07 8.97 -11.39
C LYS A 195 1.49 10.09 -12.24
N GLN A 196 0.33 10.62 -11.86
CA GLN A 196 -0.32 11.72 -12.56
C GLN A 196 0.42 13.06 -12.33
N ASP A 197 0.87 13.31 -11.10
CA ASP A 197 1.61 14.51 -10.73
C ASP A 197 3.02 14.52 -11.38
N GLU A 198 3.64 13.34 -11.51
CA GLU A 198 4.97 13.13 -12.09
C GLU A 198 4.95 12.77 -13.58
N LYS A 199 3.85 13.07 -14.29
CA LYS A 199 3.68 12.69 -15.71
C LYS A 199 4.76 13.22 -16.66
N SER A 200 5.44 14.30 -16.29
CA SER A 200 6.52 14.92 -17.06
C SER A 200 7.92 14.47 -16.61
N SER A 201 7.99 13.60 -15.61
CA SER A 201 9.24 13.11 -15.03
C SER A 201 9.51 11.68 -15.46
N LEU A 202 10.77 11.28 -15.42
CA LEU A 202 11.21 9.95 -15.83
C LEU A 202 11.21 9.01 -14.63
N LEU A 203 10.42 7.93 -14.70
CA LEU A 203 10.41 6.89 -13.68
C LEU A 203 11.71 6.07 -13.75
N ILE A 204 12.45 6.04 -12.65
CA ILE A 204 13.58 5.15 -12.44
C ILE A 204 13.06 3.86 -11.80
N ARG A 205 13.34 2.72 -12.43
CA ARG A 205 12.86 1.43 -11.92
C ARG A 205 13.72 1.03 -10.72
N HIS A 206 13.07 0.85 -9.58
CA HIS A 206 13.74 0.39 -8.38
C HIS A 206 12.89 -0.70 -7.69
N PRO A 207 13.50 -1.75 -7.12
CA PRO A 207 12.77 -2.71 -6.30
C PRO A 207 12.13 -2.02 -5.08
N ARG A 208 11.00 -2.57 -4.62
CA ARG A 208 10.36 -2.13 -3.38
C ARG A 208 11.26 -2.41 -2.16
N PRO A 209 11.09 -1.65 -1.06
CA PRO A 209 11.68 -2.01 0.22
C PRO A 209 11.28 -3.42 0.66
N ASP A 210 12.25 -4.16 1.19
CA ASP A 210 12.10 -5.50 1.76
C ASP A 210 11.64 -5.46 3.23
N ARG A 211 12.05 -4.40 3.94
CA ARG A 211 11.72 -4.12 5.33
C ARG A 211 10.52 -3.18 5.45
N PRO A 212 9.68 -3.37 6.47
CA PRO A 212 8.63 -2.42 6.77
C PRO A 212 9.21 -1.13 7.39
N PHE A 213 8.44 -0.05 7.33
CA PHE A 213 8.80 1.24 7.91
C PHE A 213 7.91 1.60 9.10
N ARG A 214 8.52 2.26 10.09
CA ARG A 214 7.84 2.59 11.34
C ARG A 214 7.03 3.85 11.18
N LEU A 215 5.70 3.75 11.19
CA LEU A 215 4.86 4.94 11.08
C LEU A 215 4.99 5.82 12.33
N LYS A 216 4.66 7.10 12.16
CA LYS A 216 4.77 8.16 13.18
C LYS A 216 6.19 8.41 13.70
N THR A 217 7.16 7.97 12.92
CA THR A 217 8.57 8.27 13.17
C THR A 217 9.09 8.98 11.92
N PRO A 218 9.71 10.16 12.05
CA PRO A 218 10.37 10.78 10.92
C PRO A 218 11.48 9.88 10.37
N HIS A 219 11.58 9.86 9.05
CA HIS A 219 12.68 9.23 8.33
C HIS A 219 13.47 10.31 7.61
N LEU A 220 14.79 10.20 7.68
CA LEU A 220 15.74 11.10 7.06
C LEU A 220 16.35 10.40 5.87
N LEU A 221 16.42 11.08 4.72
CA LEU A 221 17.12 10.57 3.56
C LEU A 221 18.51 11.20 3.48
N GLU A 222 19.54 10.38 3.61
CA GLU A 222 20.92 10.78 3.42
C GLU A 222 21.37 10.47 2.00
N VAL A 223 21.93 11.47 1.33
CA VAL A 223 22.52 11.36 0.00
C VAL A 223 23.82 12.15 -0.01
N PRO A 224 25.00 11.49 0.00
CA PRO A 224 26.28 12.18 0.03
C PRO A 224 26.46 13.16 -1.14
N GLY A 225 26.89 14.39 -0.83
CA GLY A 225 27.12 15.44 -1.82
C GLY A 225 25.86 16.03 -2.45
N ALA A 226 24.67 15.75 -1.89
CA ALA A 226 23.41 16.28 -2.39
C ALA A 226 22.67 17.11 -1.33
N PHE A 227 21.83 18.02 -1.79
CA PHE A 227 20.84 18.71 -0.96
C PHE A 227 19.57 17.88 -0.94
N VAL A 228 19.06 17.57 0.25
CA VAL A 228 17.85 16.78 0.45
C VAL A 228 16.83 17.59 1.23
N HIS A 229 15.59 17.63 0.74
CA HIS A 229 14.45 18.25 1.39
C HIS A 229 13.27 17.29 1.48
N PRO A 230 12.45 17.33 2.55
CA PRO A 230 12.62 18.14 3.76
C PRO A 230 13.84 17.68 4.59
N VAL A 231 14.46 18.61 5.32
CA VAL A 231 15.70 18.35 6.09
C VAL A 231 15.38 17.65 7.41
N GLU A 232 14.22 17.97 7.97
CA GLU A 232 13.58 17.38 9.14
C GLU A 232 13.04 15.97 8.90
N GLY A 233 13.07 15.50 7.65
CA GLY A 233 12.57 14.19 7.27
C GLY A 233 11.06 14.12 7.05
N ILE A 234 10.59 12.91 6.74
CA ILE A 234 9.18 12.63 6.45
C ILE A 234 8.66 11.57 7.40
N SER A 235 7.53 11.85 8.04
CA SER A 235 6.73 10.80 8.68
C SER A 235 5.72 10.28 7.66
N PHE A 236 5.78 8.99 7.35
CA PHE A 236 4.80 8.35 6.47
C PHE A 236 3.43 8.36 7.13
N ARG A 237 2.43 8.84 6.39
CA ARG A 237 1.05 8.99 6.83
C ARG A 237 0.11 8.60 5.71
N THR A 238 -1.04 8.04 6.06
CA THR A 238 -2.02 7.53 5.10
C THR A 238 -3.14 8.53 4.83
N ASP A 239 -3.24 9.63 5.58
CA ASP A 239 -4.35 10.58 5.55
C ASP A 239 -4.02 11.90 4.82
N ILE A 240 -2.77 12.10 4.40
CA ILE A 240 -2.28 13.27 3.65
C ILE A 240 -1.88 12.89 2.23
N ASP A 241 -1.62 13.91 1.40
CA ASP A 241 -1.04 13.69 0.08
C ASP A 241 0.34 13.02 0.20
N PRO A 242 0.69 12.09 -0.74
CA PRO A 242 1.97 11.41 -0.72
C PRO A 242 3.12 12.41 -0.67
N ASN A 243 3.87 12.37 0.42
CA ASN A 243 5.04 13.22 0.60
C ASN A 243 6.27 12.58 -0.04
N PHE A 244 7.29 13.37 -0.37
CA PHE A 244 8.48 12.89 -1.06
C PHE A 244 9.74 13.66 -0.66
N PHE A 245 10.87 12.98 -0.78
CA PHE A 245 12.16 13.64 -0.69
C PHE A 245 12.53 14.24 -2.05
N LYS A 246 12.88 15.52 -2.04
CA LYS A 246 13.52 16.19 -3.17
C LYS A 246 15.03 16.15 -2.98
N VAL A 247 15.73 15.54 -3.92
CA VAL A 247 17.19 15.44 -3.94
C VAL A 247 17.73 16.28 -5.09
N ARG A 248 18.69 17.16 -4.80
CA ARG A 248 19.46 17.91 -5.80
C ARG A 248 20.94 17.58 -5.65
N LYS A 249 21.56 17.03 -6.70
CA LYS A 249 23.00 16.70 -6.73
C LYS A 249 23.66 17.37 -7.94
N GLN A 250 24.78 18.06 -7.71
CA GLN A 250 25.55 18.69 -8.80
C GLN A 250 26.55 17.72 -9.43
N GLU A 251 27.07 16.78 -8.65
CA GLU A 251 28.11 15.87 -9.11
C GLU A 251 27.56 14.71 -9.93
N HIS A 252 28.22 14.45 -11.07
CA HIS A 252 27.95 13.29 -11.91
C HIS A 252 28.62 12.04 -11.33
N GLY A 253 27.82 11.07 -10.91
CA GLY A 253 28.28 9.81 -10.36
C GLY A 253 27.11 9.02 -9.80
N ASP A 254 27.40 7.86 -9.23
CA ASP A 254 26.38 7.05 -8.59
C ASP A 254 25.73 7.82 -7.44
N VAL A 255 24.44 7.57 -7.22
CA VAL A 255 23.65 8.21 -6.18
C VAL A 255 23.34 7.16 -5.12
N GLN A 256 24.07 7.25 -4.01
CA GLN A 256 23.82 6.41 -2.84
C GLN A 256 22.71 7.04 -2.01
N LEU A 257 21.66 6.27 -1.78
CA LEU A 257 20.50 6.66 -1.00
C LEU A 257 20.47 5.84 0.28
N ASN A 258 20.32 6.49 1.42
CA ASN A 258 20.19 5.82 2.71
C ASN A 258 19.04 6.45 3.49
N LEU A 259 17.94 5.72 3.63
CA LEU A 259 16.82 6.12 4.46
C LEU A 259 17.08 5.66 5.90
N ILE A 260 17.10 6.61 6.82
CA ILE A 260 17.38 6.41 8.23
C ILE A 260 16.13 6.73 9.04
N ARG A 261 15.78 5.87 9.98
CA ARG A 261 14.77 6.19 10.98
C ARG A 261 15.35 7.12 12.04
N GLU A 262 14.73 8.27 12.24
CA GLU A 262 15.31 9.34 13.06
C GLU A 262 15.50 8.93 14.53
N GLU A 263 14.56 8.15 15.08
CA GLU A 263 14.50 7.76 16.49
C GLU A 263 15.72 6.95 16.96
N ASP A 264 16.13 5.95 16.19
CA ASP A 264 17.22 5.04 16.56
C ASP A 264 18.41 5.07 15.60
N LYS A 265 18.39 6.00 14.63
CA LYS A 265 19.41 6.18 13.59
C LYS A 265 19.71 4.91 12.79
N LYS A 266 18.78 3.96 12.77
CA LYS A 266 18.95 2.74 11.97
C LYS A 266 18.65 3.03 10.50
N SER A 267 19.53 2.53 9.65
CA SER A 267 19.26 2.43 8.22
C SER A 267 18.13 1.43 7.99
N VAL A 268 17.02 1.90 7.43
CA VAL A 268 15.83 1.08 7.13
C VAL A 268 15.76 0.71 5.66
N TRP A 269 16.42 1.47 4.78
CA TRP A 269 16.51 1.18 3.36
C TRP A 269 17.78 1.80 2.76
N LYS A 270 18.43 1.07 1.86
CA LYS A 270 19.58 1.56 1.09
C LYS A 270 19.39 1.23 -0.38
N ALA A 271 19.84 2.14 -1.23
CA ALA A 271 19.86 1.95 -2.67
C ALA A 271 21.04 2.67 -3.30
N THR A 272 21.36 2.26 -4.53
CA THR A 272 22.30 2.98 -5.38
C THR A 272 21.67 3.10 -6.75
N ILE A 273 21.51 4.33 -7.22
CA ILE A 273 21.18 4.61 -8.62
C ILE A 273 22.49 4.77 -9.35
N TRP A 274 22.73 3.90 -10.33
CA TRP A 274 23.96 3.88 -11.09
C TRP A 274 23.97 5.01 -12.12
N LYS A 275 25.12 5.65 -12.30
CA LYS A 275 25.29 6.72 -13.30
C LYS A 275 24.86 6.28 -14.70
N ASP A 276 25.17 5.04 -15.08
CA ASP A 276 24.85 4.52 -16.41
C ASP A 276 23.33 4.39 -16.62
N GLU A 277 22.58 4.04 -15.58
CA GLU A 277 21.11 4.01 -15.61
C GLU A 277 20.55 5.43 -15.83
N ILE A 278 21.08 6.42 -15.10
CA ILE A 278 20.73 7.83 -15.29
C ILE A 278 21.08 8.29 -16.71
N GLY A 279 22.24 7.87 -17.22
CA GLY A 279 22.72 8.18 -18.56
C GLY A 279 21.76 7.72 -19.66
N GLN A 280 21.21 6.52 -19.54
CA GLN A 280 20.33 5.89 -20.54
C GLN A 280 18.91 6.48 -20.61
N LEU A 281 18.45 7.17 -19.56
CA LEU A 281 17.09 7.70 -19.48
C LEU A 281 16.94 9.02 -20.26
N ASN A 282 16.49 9.03 -21.51
CA ASN A 282 16.31 10.29 -22.24
C ASN A 282 15.00 11.02 -21.81
N PRO A 283 15.05 12.33 -21.48
CA PRO A 283 13.85 13.16 -21.29
C PRO A 283 13.03 13.32 -22.57
#